data_AF-A0A7C5ZXF4-F1
#
_entry.id   AF-A0A7C5ZXF4-F1
#
_cell.length_a   1.000
_cell.length_b   1.000
_cell.length_c   1.000
_cell.angle_alpha   90.00
_cell.angle_beta   90.00
_cell.angle_gamma   90.00
#
_symmetry.space_group_name_H-M   'P 1'
#
loop_
_entity.id
_entity.type
_entity.pdbx_description
1 polymer ?
#
loop_
_entity_poly.entity_id
_entity_poly.type
_entity_poly.pdbx_seq_one_letter_code
_entity_poly.pdbx_strand_id
1 'polypeptide(L)'
;MSDNHNEKVHIGIPGYLGVFAVLVVGTILTYYVATIDLDWIFPGANTLVALAIAFTKMACVMLFFMHVYWSPKLIWLAAIASFFWLAILFAFTMQDYLTRVPGVYSV
;
A
#
# COMPACT_ATOMS: atom_id res chain seq x y z
N MET A 1 6.56 -25.63 40.47
CA MET A 1 5.26 -24.98 40.75
C MET A 1 5.11 -23.84 39.75
N SER A 2 4.02 -23.89 38.98
CA SER A 2 3.55 -22.92 37.96
C SER A 2 4.17 -23.00 36.56
N ASP A 3 3.72 -24.02 35.81
CA ASP A 3 3.43 -23.90 34.37
C ASP A 3 2.38 -22.81 34.10
N ASN A 4 2.26 -22.39 32.83
CA ASN A 4 1.06 -21.79 32.20
C ASN A 4 0.92 -20.25 32.10
N HIS A 5 1.80 -19.56 31.37
CA HIS A 5 1.42 -18.28 30.73
C HIS A 5 1.77 -18.27 29.23
N ASN A 6 1.08 -19.12 28.48
CA ASN A 6 0.96 -18.97 27.03
C ASN A 6 -0.53 -18.79 26.71
N GLU A 7 -1.11 -17.68 27.15
CA GLU A 7 -2.43 -17.27 26.70
C GLU A 7 -2.27 -16.70 25.29
N LYS A 8 -2.25 -17.63 24.32
CA LYS A 8 -2.23 -17.28 22.92
C LYS A 8 -3.61 -16.75 22.56
N VAL A 9 -3.74 -15.43 22.52
CA VAL A 9 -4.89 -14.72 21.96
C VAL A 9 -4.93 -15.03 20.46
N HIS A 10 -5.49 -16.19 20.12
CA HIS A 10 -5.72 -16.62 18.76
C HIS A 10 -7.00 -15.95 18.26
N ILE A 11 -6.83 -14.91 17.47
CA ILE A 11 -7.91 -14.26 16.74
C ILE A 11 -8.60 -15.35 15.91
N GLY A 12 -9.90 -15.54 16.11
CA GLY A 12 -10.65 -16.58 15.43
C GLY A 12 -10.56 -16.45 13.91
N ILE A 13 -10.37 -17.60 13.24
CA ILE A 13 -10.43 -17.78 11.79
C ILE A 13 -11.53 -16.94 11.07
N PRO A 14 -12.76 -16.76 11.61
CA PRO A 14 -13.79 -15.95 10.92
C PRO A 14 -13.39 -14.50 10.65
N GLY A 15 -12.54 -13.87 11.48
CA GLY A 15 -12.12 -12.48 11.29
C GLY A 15 -11.25 -12.29 10.04
N TYR A 16 -10.30 -13.20 9.81
CA TYR A 16 -9.45 -13.16 8.62
C TYR A 16 -10.21 -13.47 7.34
N LEU A 17 -11.23 -14.34 7.42
CA LEU A 17 -12.08 -14.64 6.26
C LEU A 17 -12.89 -13.42 5.80
N GLY A 18 -13.34 -12.57 6.73
CA GLY A 18 -13.98 -11.30 6.40
C GLY A 18 -13.04 -10.36 5.64
N VAL A 19 -11.82 -10.19 6.12
CA VAL A 19 -10.81 -9.35 5.43
C VAL A 19 -10.39 -9.96 4.10
N PHE A 20 -10.26 -11.28 4.03
CA PHE A 20 -10.00 -11.99 2.78
C PHE A 20 -11.07 -11.70 1.72
N ALA A 21 -12.35 -11.74 2.10
CA ALA A 21 -13.44 -11.38 1.18
C ALA A 21 -13.31 -9.93 0.66
N VAL A 22 -12.95 -8.98 1.54
CA VAL A 22 -12.69 -7.59 1.12
C VAL A 22 -11.55 -7.50 0.10
N LEU A 23 -10.47 -8.27 0.28
CA LEU A 23 -9.35 -8.29 -0.69
C LEU A 23 -9.73 -8.94 -2.03
N VAL A 24 -10.57 -9.98 -2.00
CA VAL A 24 -11.10 -10.60 -3.22
C VAL A 24 -11.96 -9.59 -3.98
N VAL A 25 -12.87 -8.91 -3.29
CA VAL A 25 -13.68 -7.83 -3.88
C VAL A 25 -12.79 -6.74 -4.46
N GLY A 26 -11.77 -6.30 -3.73
CA GLY A 26 -10.81 -5.30 -4.23
C GLY A 26 -10.09 -5.76 -5.51
N THR A 27 -9.76 -7.03 -5.63
CA THR A 27 -9.09 -7.60 -6.80
C THR A 27 -10.03 -7.69 -8.01
N ILE A 28 -11.27 -8.12 -7.80
CA ILE A 28 -12.31 -8.13 -8.83
C ILE A 28 -12.60 -6.70 -9.31
N LEU A 29 -12.67 -5.75 -8.38
CA LEU A 29 -12.86 -4.33 -8.69
C LEU A 29 -11.71 -3.79 -9.56
N THR A 30 -10.45 -4.08 -9.23
CA THR A 30 -9.31 -3.67 -10.06
C THR A 30 -9.40 -4.27 -11.47
N TYR A 31 -9.74 -5.55 -11.59
CA TYR A 31 -9.92 -6.19 -12.90
C TYR A 31 -11.02 -5.51 -13.70
N TYR A 32 -12.18 -5.27 -13.09
CA TYR A 32 -13.32 -4.64 -13.76
C TYR A 32 -12.99 -3.21 -14.21
N VAL A 33 -12.38 -2.41 -13.34
CA VAL A 33 -11.94 -1.05 -13.69
C VAL A 33 -10.94 -1.08 -14.84
N ALA A 34 -10.04 -2.06 -14.89
CA ALA A 34 -9.09 -2.20 -16.00
C ALA A 34 -9.74 -2.55 -17.35
N THR A 35 -10.98 -3.06 -17.37
CA THR A 35 -11.72 -3.32 -18.62
C THR A 35 -12.42 -2.09 -19.18
N ILE A 36 -12.49 -0.99 -18.42
CA ILE A 36 -13.17 0.24 -18.81
C ILE A 36 -12.11 1.32 -19.03
N ASP A 37 -12.14 1.99 -20.18
CA ASP A 37 -11.31 3.17 -20.40
C ASP A 37 -11.90 4.38 -19.66
N LEU A 38 -11.23 4.76 -18.57
CA LEU A 38 -11.57 5.94 -17.78
C LEU A 38 -10.95 7.24 -18.33
N ASP A 39 -10.16 7.15 -19.41
CA ASP A 39 -9.48 8.29 -20.05
C ASP A 39 -10.45 9.32 -20.67
N TRP A 40 -11.74 9.01 -20.73
CA TRP A 40 -12.81 9.97 -21.06
C TRP A 40 -12.88 11.17 -20.10
N ILE A 41 -12.48 11.01 -18.82
CA ILE A 41 -12.66 12.06 -17.80
C ILE A 41 -11.45 13.01 -17.68
N PHE A 42 -10.24 12.45 -17.77
CA PHE A 42 -8.96 13.15 -17.76
C PHE A 42 -7.86 12.21 -18.27
N PRO A 43 -6.88 12.68 -19.06
CA PRO A 43 -5.75 11.84 -19.49
C PRO A 43 -4.97 11.28 -18.29
N GLY A 44 -4.94 9.95 -18.17
CA GLY A 44 -4.27 9.23 -17.08
C GLY A 44 -5.18 8.87 -15.90
N ALA A 45 -6.49 9.09 -16.01
CA ALA A 45 -7.46 8.72 -14.97
C ALA A 45 -7.44 7.21 -14.65
N ASN A 46 -7.20 6.37 -15.65
CA ASN A 46 -7.10 4.92 -15.45
C ASN A 46 -5.99 4.57 -14.43
N THR A 47 -4.80 5.12 -14.63
CA THR A 47 -3.64 4.90 -13.74
C THR A 47 -3.89 5.41 -12.33
N LEU A 48 -4.50 6.59 -12.18
CA LEU A 48 -4.82 7.17 -10.87
C LEU A 48 -5.79 6.29 -10.09
N VAL A 49 -6.87 5.82 -10.73
CA VAL A 49 -7.87 4.94 -10.10
C VAL A 49 -7.25 3.58 -9.76
N ALA A 50 -6.45 3.00 -10.66
CA ALA A 50 -5.74 1.75 -10.40
C ALA A 50 -4.81 1.86 -9.17
N LEU A 51 -4.05 2.96 -9.06
CA LEU A 51 -3.20 3.26 -7.90
C LEU A 51 -4.03 3.43 -6.62
N ALA A 52 -5.15 4.14 -6.67
CA ALA A 52 -6.01 4.34 -5.51
C ALA A 52 -6.53 3.00 -4.97
N ILE A 53 -7.04 2.12 -5.85
CA ILE A 53 -7.52 0.79 -5.46
C ILE A 53 -6.36 -0.05 -4.89
N ALA A 54 -5.19 0.00 -5.52
CA ALA A 54 -4.01 -0.71 -5.06
C ALA A 54 -3.58 -0.25 -3.64
N PHE A 55 -3.56 1.06 -3.38
CA PHE A 55 -3.25 1.61 -2.06
C PHE A 55 -4.26 1.18 -1.00
N THR A 56 -5.56 1.24 -1.30
CA THR A 56 -6.61 0.78 -0.37
C THR A 56 -6.44 -0.70 -0.03
N LYS A 57 -6.21 -1.55 -1.05
CA LYS A 57 -5.98 -2.99 -0.85
C LYS A 57 -4.73 -3.24 0.00
N MET A 58 -3.62 -2.55 -0.30
CA MET A 58 -2.37 -2.68 0.45
C MET A 58 -2.55 -2.27 1.92
N ALA A 59 -3.29 -1.19 2.19
CA ALA A 59 -3.59 -0.73 3.54
C ALA A 59 -4.41 -1.78 4.33
N CYS A 60 -5.42 -2.40 3.71
CA CYS A 60 -6.18 -3.49 4.34
C CYS A 60 -5.26 -4.68 4.70
N VAL A 61 -4.35 -5.07 3.79
CA VAL A 61 -3.38 -6.15 4.07
C VAL A 61 -2.49 -5.79 5.26
N MET A 62 -1.92 -4.58 5.27
CA MET A 62 -1.03 -4.13 6.34
C MET A 62 -1.75 -4.07 7.69
N LEU A 63 -2.94 -3.51 7.76
CA LEU A 63 -3.65 -3.32 9.02
C LEU A 63 -4.08 -4.66 9.65
N PHE A 64 -4.62 -5.57 8.83
CA PHE A 64 -5.26 -6.79 9.33
C PHE A 64 -4.37 -8.05 9.24
N PHE A 65 -3.76 -8.32 8.08
CA PHE A 65 -2.96 -9.55 7.92
C PHE A 65 -1.58 -9.42 8.55
N MET A 66 -0.95 -8.25 8.45
CA MET A 66 0.32 -7.98 9.13
C MET A 66 0.15 -7.59 10.61
N HIS A 67 -1.07 -7.62 11.14
CA HIS A 67 -1.38 -7.31 12.54
C HIS A 67 -0.89 -5.94 13.03
N VAL A 68 -0.69 -5.00 12.12
CA VAL A 68 -0.19 -3.66 12.48
C VAL A 68 -1.22 -2.92 13.34
N TYR A 69 -2.52 -3.20 13.16
CA TYR A 69 -3.58 -2.60 13.98
C TYR A 69 -3.47 -2.93 15.48
N TRP A 70 -3.11 -4.17 15.83
CA TRP A 70 -2.93 -4.61 17.23
C TRP A 70 -1.50 -4.47 17.74
N SER A 71 -0.61 -4.00 16.88
CA SER A 71 0.80 -3.88 17.21
C SER A 71 1.09 -2.67 18.11
N PRO A 72 2.16 -2.73 18.94
CA PRO A 72 2.61 -1.59 19.72
C PRO A 72 2.95 -0.36 18.87
N LYS A 73 2.88 0.82 19.48
CA LYS A 73 3.09 2.13 18.83
C LYS A 73 4.45 2.25 18.11
N LEU A 74 5.46 1.49 18.52
CA LEU A 74 6.77 1.44 17.87
C LEU A 74 6.67 0.94 16.41
N ILE A 75 5.83 -0.06 16.15
CA ILE A 75 5.62 -0.62 14.80
C ILE A 75 4.90 0.41 13.91
N TRP A 76 3.93 1.14 14.47
CA TRP A 76 3.27 2.25 13.77
C TRP A 76 4.24 3.38 13.39
N LEU A 77 5.15 3.75 14.30
CA LEU A 77 6.18 4.74 14.03
C LEU A 77 7.10 4.28 12.89
N ALA A 78 7.53 3.02 12.91
CA ALA A 78 8.37 2.45 11.85
C ALA A 78 7.65 2.42 10.49
N ALA A 79 6.36 2.04 10.48
CA ALA A 79 5.55 2.04 9.26
C ALA A 79 5.46 3.45 8.64
N ILE A 80 5.13 4.47 9.44
CA ILE A 80 5.07 5.86 8.96
C ILE A 80 6.46 6.36 8.53
N ALA A 81 7.50 6.03 9.30
CA ALA A 81 8.87 6.39 8.96
C ALA A 81 9.32 5.80 7.62
N SER A 82 8.87 4.59 7.27
CA SER A 82 9.19 3.98 5.97
C SER A 82 8.58 4.74 4.78
N PHE A 83 7.32 5.20 4.91
CA PHE A 83 6.68 6.03 3.88
C PHE A 83 7.33 7.41 3.79
N PHE A 84 7.65 8.01 4.93
CA PHE A 84 8.39 9.28 4.98
C PHE A 84 9.75 9.16 4.30
N TRP A 85 10.48 8.10 4.59
CA TRP A 85 11.78 7.82 3.97
C TRP A 85 11.66 7.61 2.46
N LEU A 86 10.68 6.81 2.02
CA LEU A 86 10.40 6.59 0.60
C LEU A 86 10.06 7.88 -0.15
N ALA A 87 9.27 8.76 0.48
CA ALA A 87 8.94 10.07 -0.09
C ALA A 87 10.18 10.94 -0.30
N ILE A 88 11.14 10.93 0.63
CA ILE A 88 12.42 11.64 0.49
C ILE A 88 13.22 11.08 -0.70
N LEU A 89 13.32 9.75 -0.82
CA LEU A 89 14.04 9.12 -1.94
C LEU A 89 13.42 9.48 -3.30
N PHE A 90 12.09 9.50 -3.39
CA PHE A 90 11.39 9.94 -4.60
C PHE A 90 11.61 11.41 -4.91
N ALA A 91 11.54 12.28 -3.90
CA ALA A 91 11.78 13.71 -4.08
C ALA A 91 13.19 13.99 -4.63
N PHE A 92 14.22 13.40 -4.03
CA PHE A 92 15.60 13.57 -4.50
C PHE A 92 15.84 12.96 -5.87
N THR A 93 15.27 11.78 -6.15
CA THR A 93 15.36 11.17 -7.48
C THR A 93 14.74 12.08 -8.54
N MET A 94 13.54 12.62 -8.29
CA MET A 94 12.89 13.54 -9.23
C MET A 94 13.67 14.84 -9.39
N GLN A 95 14.25 15.39 -8.31
CA GLN A 95 15.10 16.57 -8.41
C GLN A 95 16.33 16.33 -9.29
N ASP A 96 16.98 15.18 -9.16
CA ASP A 96 18.12 14.81 -10.01
C ASP A 96 17.71 14.74 -11.49
N TYR A 97 16.59 14.07 -11.80
CA TYR A 97 16.06 14.01 -13.17
C TYR A 97 15.71 15.39 -13.74
N LEU A 98 15.06 16.25 -12.96
CA LEU A 98 14.61 17.58 -13.41
C LEU A 98 15.75 18.58 -13.58
N THR A 99 16.82 18.45 -12.79
CA THR A 99 18.00 19.34 -12.88
C THR A 99 19.03 18.87 -13.91
N ARG A 100 18.82 17.70 -14.52
CA ARG A 100 19.69 17.18 -15.57
C ARG A 100 19.59 18.04 -16.83
N VAL A 101 20.62 18.84 -17.07
CA VAL A 101 20.83 19.55 -18.34
C VAL A 101 21.05 18.51 -19.45
N PRO A 102 20.33 18.58 -20.59
CA PRO A 102 20.62 17.73 -21.75
C PRO A 102 22.06 18.03 -22.19
N GLY A 103 22.91 17.01 -22.20
CA GLY A 103 24.34 17.17 -22.44
C GLY A 103 24.64 17.93 -23.73
N VAL A 104 25.54 18.91 -23.63
CA VAL A 104 26.20 19.62 -24.72
C VAL A 104 27.11 18.63 -25.47
N TYR A 105 26.49 17.69 -26.17
CA TYR A 105 27.11 16.87 -27.20
C TYR A 105 26.32 17.07 -28.50
N SER A 106 26.11 18.32 -28.87
CA SER A 106 25.97 18.71 -30.27
C SER A 106 27.31 19.29 -30.69
N VAL A 107 27.95 18.64 -31.66
CA VAL A 107 29.07 19.18 -32.45
C VAL A 107 28.76 20.58 -32.97
#